data_AF-A0A969N035-F1
#
_entry.id   AF-A0A969N035-F1
#
_cell.length_a   1.000
_cell.length_b   1.000
_cell.length_c   1.000
_cell.angle_alpha   90.00
_cell.angle_beta   90.00
_cell.angle_gamma   90.00
#
_symmetry.space_group_name_H-M   'P 1'
#
loop_
_entity.id
_entity.type
_entity.pdbx_description
1 polymer ?
#
loop_
_entity_poly.entity_id
_entity_poly.type
_entity_poly.pdbx_seq_one_letter_code
_entity_poly.pdbx_strand_id
1 'polypeptide(L)'
;MHIYQPKEDWIPGEFASLLAIGDSWFWYPKNNILQALAEHPRLKDPFRNIQMLGYNGAKLEQYVFGKYAKQFTHELRPINRKHYSAVLISGAGNDAVDYRLGLFKNCSAASGP
;
A
#
# COMPACT_ATOMS: atom_id res chain seq x y z
N MET A 1 -13.92 10.58 0.10
CA MET A 1 -12.51 10.13 0.09
C MET A 1 -12.42 9.17 1.24
N HIS A 2 -12.28 7.90 0.91
CA HIS A 2 -12.26 6.86 1.92
C HIS A 2 -11.12 5.90 1.63
N ILE A 3 -10.29 5.65 2.63
CA ILE A 3 -9.26 4.62 2.59
C ILE A 3 -9.83 3.44 3.37
N TYR A 4 -10.40 2.48 2.63
CA TYR A 4 -11.03 1.29 3.20
C TYR A 4 -9.98 0.37 3.81
N GLN A 5 -10.21 -0.08 5.04
CA GLN A 5 -9.35 -1.04 5.71
C GLN A 5 -9.59 -2.48 5.22
N PRO A 6 -8.72 -3.47 5.50
CA PRO A 6 -8.82 -4.84 4.95
C PRO A 6 -10.07 -5.67 5.31
N LYS A 7 -11.03 -5.08 6.02
CA LYS A 7 -12.29 -5.69 6.46
C LYS A 7 -13.47 -4.71 6.38
N GLU A 8 -13.24 -3.55 5.79
CA GLU A 8 -14.25 -2.52 5.69
C GLU A 8 -14.98 -2.66 4.36
N ASP A 9 -16.30 -2.72 4.42
CA ASP A 9 -17.12 -2.80 3.22
C ASP A 9 -17.18 -1.43 2.52
N TRP A 10 -17.28 -1.48 1.20
CA TRP A 10 -17.44 -0.25 0.43
C TRP A 10 -18.84 0.33 0.63
N ILE A 11 -18.87 1.66 0.75
CA ILE A 11 -20.13 2.39 0.71
C ILE A 11 -20.74 2.19 -0.69
N PRO A 12 -22.02 1.79 -0.81
CA PRO A 12 -22.66 1.60 -2.10
C PRO A 12 -22.56 2.84 -2.98
N GLY A 13 -22.07 2.68 -4.22
CA GLY A 13 -21.84 3.79 -5.16
C GLY A 13 -20.48 4.48 -5.02
N GLU A 14 -19.70 4.17 -3.99
CA GLU A 14 -18.38 4.74 -3.71
C GLU A 14 -17.27 3.67 -3.79
N PHE A 15 -17.17 3.03 -4.96
CA PHE A 15 -16.18 1.99 -5.23
C PHE A 15 -14.75 2.52 -5.09
N ALA A 16 -13.84 1.69 -4.59
CA ALA A 16 -12.43 2.04 -4.58
C ALA A 16 -11.83 1.86 -5.98
N SER A 17 -11.19 2.92 -6.47
CA SER A 17 -10.52 2.98 -7.77
C SER A 17 -9.05 2.56 -7.71
N LEU A 18 -8.48 2.51 -6.50
CA LEU A 18 -7.13 2.03 -6.23
C LEU A 18 -7.16 0.86 -5.26
N LEU A 19 -6.32 -0.14 -5.52
CA LEU A 19 -5.96 -1.18 -4.57
C LEU A 19 -4.53 -0.92 -4.08
N ALA A 20 -4.34 -0.69 -2.79
CA ALA A 20 -3.04 -0.46 -2.18
C ALA A 20 -2.70 -1.60 -1.23
N ILE A 21 -1.52 -2.21 -1.37
CA ILE A 21 -0.99 -3.18 -0.43
C ILE A 21 0.37 -2.70 0.07
N GLY A 22 0.54 -2.67 1.40
CA GLY A 22 1.84 -2.31 1.95
C GLY A 22 1.99 -2.34 3.45
N ASP A 23 3.09 -1.76 3.92
CA ASP A 23 3.45 -1.72 5.33
C ASP A 23 3.09 -0.37 5.99
N SER A 24 3.82 -0.03 7.06
CA SER A 24 3.80 1.28 7.72
C SER A 24 3.66 2.50 6.81
N TRP A 25 4.30 2.53 5.63
CA TRP A 25 4.24 3.68 4.72
C TRP A 25 2.83 3.99 4.19
N PHE A 26 1.96 2.98 4.11
CA PHE A 26 0.55 3.13 3.79
C PHE A 26 -0.33 3.23 5.05
N TRP A 27 0.13 2.68 6.17
CA TRP A 27 -0.67 2.51 7.40
C TRP A 27 -0.51 3.61 8.46
N TYR A 28 0.45 4.53 8.35
CA TYR A 28 0.61 5.59 9.35
C TYR A 28 -0.71 6.39 9.53
N PRO A 29 -1.13 6.66 10.78
CA PRO A 29 -2.47 7.16 11.07
C PRO A 29 -2.72 8.61 10.60
N LYS A 30 -1.67 9.35 10.25
CA LYS A 30 -1.75 10.71 9.69
C LYS A 30 -0.66 10.90 8.63
N ASN A 31 -0.97 11.62 7.56
CA ASN A 31 -0.02 12.01 6.52
C ASN A 31 0.72 10.83 5.86
N ASN A 32 0.02 9.72 5.64
CA ASN A 32 0.57 8.63 4.85
C ASN A 32 0.47 8.93 3.34
N ILE A 33 1.21 8.17 2.53
CA ILE A 33 1.28 8.38 1.08
C ILE A 33 -0.09 8.25 0.41
N LEU A 34 -0.96 7.37 0.90
CA LEU A 34 -2.30 7.17 0.34
C LEU A 34 -3.18 8.40 0.55
N GLN A 35 -3.08 9.05 1.71
CA GLN A 35 -3.77 10.31 1.97
C GLN A 35 -3.30 11.41 1.00
N ALA A 36 -1.99 11.56 0.82
CA ALA A 36 -1.45 12.54 -0.13
C ALA A 36 -1.94 12.31 -1.56
N LEU A 37 -2.02 11.05 -2.01
CA LEU A 37 -2.55 10.70 -3.33
C LEU A 37 -4.05 11.02 -3.45
N ALA A 38 -4.84 10.66 -2.44
CA ALA A 38 -6.28 10.83 -2.44
C ALA A 38 -6.71 12.32 -2.32
N GLU A 39 -5.85 13.17 -1.77
CA GLU A 39 -6.07 14.61 -1.64
C GLU A 39 -5.42 15.43 -2.78
N HIS A 40 -4.53 14.83 -3.58
CA HIS A 40 -3.78 15.55 -4.60
C HIS A 40 -4.72 16.15 -5.68
N PRO A 41 -4.65 17.46 -5.99
CA PRO A 41 -5.64 18.14 -6.83
C PRO A 41 -5.87 17.54 -8.21
N ARG A 42 -4.85 16.89 -8.79
CA ARG A 42 -4.92 16.25 -10.12
C ARG A 42 -5.30 14.76 -10.08
N LEU A 43 -5.26 14.14 -8.91
CA LEU A 43 -5.43 12.69 -8.75
C LEU A 43 -6.68 12.34 -7.93
N LYS A 44 -7.18 13.28 -7.12
CA LYS A 44 -8.28 13.06 -6.19
C LYS A 44 -9.56 12.56 -6.86
N ASP A 45 -9.91 13.01 -8.05
CA ASP A 45 -11.21 12.66 -8.67
C ASP A 45 -11.21 11.21 -9.20
N PRO A 46 -10.20 10.76 -9.97
CA PRO A 46 -10.11 9.36 -10.39
C PRO A 46 -9.68 8.40 -9.26
N PHE A 47 -9.07 8.90 -8.17
CA PHE A 47 -8.43 8.07 -7.15
C PHE A 47 -8.87 8.34 -5.71
N ARG A 48 -10.07 8.90 -5.54
CA ARG A 48 -10.56 9.38 -4.24
C ARG A 48 -10.73 8.29 -3.20
N ASN A 49 -11.04 7.08 -3.64
CA ASN A 49 -11.36 5.96 -2.78
C ASN A 49 -10.36 4.83 -3.02
N ILE A 50 -9.78 4.31 -1.93
CA ILE A 50 -8.65 3.39 -1.97
C ILE A 50 -8.96 2.20 -1.08
N GLN A 51 -8.87 0.98 -1.60
CA GLN A 51 -8.87 -0.24 -0.79
C GLN A 51 -7.45 -0.48 -0.30
N MET A 52 -7.21 -0.41 0.99
CA MET A 52 -5.92 -0.68 1.60
C MET A 52 -5.86 -2.10 2.18
N LEU A 53 -4.77 -2.79 1.89
CA LEU A 53 -4.35 -4.08 2.40
C LEU A 53 -3.01 -3.95 3.11
N GLY A 54 -2.63 -4.97 3.88
CA GLY A 54 -1.36 -4.99 4.61
C GLY A 54 -1.52 -4.61 6.08
N TYR A 55 -0.41 -4.29 6.74
CA TYR A 55 -0.38 -3.78 8.11
C TYR A 55 0.99 -3.19 8.43
N ASN A 56 1.09 -2.41 9.49
CA ASN A 56 2.37 -1.93 10.00
C ASN A 56 3.35 -3.12 10.24
N GLY A 57 4.58 -2.98 9.77
CA GLY A 57 5.63 -4.02 9.87
C GLY A 57 5.52 -5.18 8.88
N ALA A 58 4.65 -5.09 7.86
CA ALA A 58 4.51 -6.17 6.89
C ALA A 58 5.81 -6.41 6.09
N LYS A 59 6.16 -7.70 5.92
CA LYS A 59 7.33 -8.15 5.14
C LYS A 59 6.93 -8.62 3.74
N LEU A 60 7.88 -8.62 2.81
CA LEU A 60 7.64 -9.03 1.42
C LEU A 60 7.11 -10.46 1.32
N GLU A 61 7.63 -11.39 2.13
CA GLU A 61 7.15 -12.78 2.18
C GLU A 61 5.65 -12.87 2.49
N GLN A 62 5.11 -11.93 3.25
CA GLN A 62 3.71 -11.91 3.64
C GLN A 62 2.79 -11.46 2.50
N TYR A 63 3.33 -10.71 1.53
CA TYR A 63 2.65 -10.32 0.30
C TYR A 63 2.63 -11.44 -0.73
N VAL A 64 3.68 -12.26 -0.76
CA VAL A 64 3.84 -13.34 -1.76
C VAL A 64 3.17 -14.64 -1.29
N PHE A 65 3.43 -15.06 -0.05
CA PHE A 65 3.02 -16.36 0.47
C PHE A 65 2.11 -16.28 1.70
N GLY A 66 2.06 -15.13 2.37
CA GLY A 66 1.38 -14.97 3.64
C GLY A 66 -0.08 -14.52 3.56
N LYS A 67 -0.55 -14.00 4.69
CA LYS A 67 -1.95 -13.56 4.86
C LYS A 67 -2.38 -12.44 3.90
N TYR A 68 -1.46 -11.55 3.52
CA TYR A 68 -1.78 -10.45 2.61
C TYR A 68 -1.88 -10.92 1.15
N ALA A 69 -1.15 -11.98 0.78
CA ALA A 69 -1.30 -12.61 -0.54
C ALA A 69 -2.76 -13.05 -0.78
N LYS A 70 -3.37 -13.72 0.21
CA LYS A 70 -4.76 -14.18 0.12
C LYS A 70 -5.75 -13.02 -0.01
N GLN A 71 -5.56 -11.95 0.75
CA GLN A 71 -6.40 -10.75 0.66
C GLN A 71 -6.24 -10.06 -0.71
N PHE A 72 -5.01 -9.95 -1.19
CA PHE A 72 -4.71 -9.36 -2.48
C PHE A 72 -5.32 -10.17 -3.64
N THR A 73 -5.18 -11.50 -3.63
CA THR A 73 -5.85 -12.38 -4.60
C THR A 73 -7.37 -12.26 -4.54
N HIS A 74 -7.94 -12.13 -3.35
CA HIS A 74 -9.38 -11.91 -3.18
C HIS A 74 -9.86 -10.63 -3.89
N GLU A 75 -9.11 -9.54 -3.75
CA GLU A 75 -9.41 -8.27 -4.42
C GLU A 75 -9.21 -8.31 -5.94
N LEU A 76 -8.31 -9.17 -6.42
CA LEU A 76 -8.09 -9.35 -7.86
C LEU A 76 -9.10 -10.29 -8.53
N ARG A 77 -10.10 -10.81 -7.81
CA ARG A 77 -11.20 -11.57 -8.41
C ARG A 77 -12.00 -10.69 -9.38
N PRO A 78 -12.55 -11.23 -10.49
CA PRO A 78 -13.24 -10.44 -11.52
C PRO A 78 -14.32 -9.49 -10.99
N ILE A 79 -15.02 -9.89 -9.94
CA ILE A 79 -16.09 -9.09 -9.33
C ILE A 79 -15.59 -7.81 -8.66
N ASN A 80 -14.39 -7.83 -8.06
CA ASN A 80 -13.79 -6.67 -7.40
C ASN A 80 -12.88 -5.90 -8.37
N ARG A 81 -12.02 -6.61 -9.13
CA ARG A 81 -10.96 -6.00 -9.96
C ARG A 81 -11.46 -5.00 -10.98
N LYS A 82 -12.70 -5.17 -11.46
CA LYS A 82 -13.33 -4.29 -12.47
C LYS A 82 -13.48 -2.84 -11.99
N HIS A 83 -13.38 -2.62 -10.68
CA HIS A 83 -13.47 -1.30 -10.06
C HIS A 83 -12.11 -0.60 -9.94
N TYR A 84 -11.01 -1.36 -9.92
CA TYR A 84 -9.66 -0.79 -9.79
C TYR A 84 -9.10 -0.35 -11.13
N SER A 85 -8.55 0.87 -11.16
CA SER A 85 -7.80 1.40 -12.31
C SER A 85 -6.29 1.28 -12.13
N ALA A 86 -5.82 1.12 -10.89
CA ALA A 86 -4.41 0.88 -10.60
C ALA A 86 -4.21 0.13 -9.28
N VAL A 87 -3.04 -0.49 -9.17
CA VAL A 87 -2.56 -1.18 -7.99
C VAL A 87 -1.29 -0.51 -7.49
N LEU A 88 -1.23 -0.21 -6.20
CA LEU A 88 -0.06 0.33 -5.53
C LEU A 88 0.53 -0.73 -4.61
N ILE A 89 1.83 -0.99 -4.77
CA ILE A 89 2.59 -1.92 -3.92
C ILE A 89 3.70 -1.13 -3.24
N SER A 90 3.72 -1.12 -1.91
CA SER A 90 4.78 -0.49 -1.13
C SER A 90 5.21 -1.42 0.00
N GLY A 91 6.47 -1.80 0.05
CA GLY A 91 7.01 -2.55 1.17
C GLY A 91 8.42 -3.01 0.90
N ALA A 92 8.84 -4.09 1.55
CA ALA A 92 10.23 -4.53 1.66
C ALA A 92 11.13 -3.58 2.49
N GLY A 93 10.58 -2.54 3.12
CA GLY A 93 11.33 -1.68 4.05
C GLY A 93 11.78 -2.45 5.30
N ASN A 94 10.90 -3.29 5.84
CA ASN A 94 11.22 -4.17 6.98
C ASN A 94 12.27 -5.22 6.59
N ASP A 95 12.12 -5.83 5.42
CA ASP A 95 13.08 -6.79 4.87
C ASP A 95 14.45 -6.12 4.68
N ALA A 96 14.51 -4.91 4.12
CA ALA A 96 15.74 -4.17 3.94
C ALA A 96 16.48 -3.89 5.27
N VAL A 97 15.74 -3.63 6.35
CA VAL A 97 16.32 -3.49 7.69
C VAL A 97 16.89 -4.84 8.18
N ASP A 98 16.14 -5.92 8.03
CA ASP A 98 16.57 -7.28 8.43
C ASP A 98 17.85 -7.71 7.70
N TYR A 99 17.92 -7.43 6.39
CA TYR A 99 19.08 -7.73 5.54
C TYR A 99 20.18 -6.67 5.60
N ARG A 100 20.04 -5.63 6.44
CA ARG A 100 21.01 -4.53 6.60
C ARG A 100 21.34 -3.80 5.29
N LEU A 101 20.33 -3.61 4.44
CA LEU A 101 20.42 -2.84 3.20
C LEU A 101 20.27 -1.33 3.42
N GLY A 102 20.11 -0.89 4.67
CA GLY A 102 20.05 0.52 5.02
C GLY A 102 21.41 1.21 4.86
N LEU A 103 21.38 2.50 4.51
CA LEU A 103 22.59 3.33 4.49
C LEU A 103 23.24 3.38 5.87
N PHE A 104 24.58 3.46 5.89
CA PHE A 104 25.31 3.72 7.13
C PHE A 104 24.91 5.08 7.70
N LYS A 105 25.04 5.24 9.03
CA LYS A 105 24.84 6.54 9.70
C LYS A 105 25.69 7.66 9.09
N ASN A 106 26.86 7.30 8.54
CA ASN A 106 27.71 8.20 7.80
C ASN A 106 28.20 7.52 6.50
N CYS A 107 27.76 8.05 5.36
CA CYS A 107 28.20 7.62 4.03
C CYS A 107 29.21 8.60 3.40
N SER A 108 29.80 9.54 4.17
CA SER A 108 30.66 10.60 3.63
C SER A 108 31.93 10.09 2.94
N ALA A 109 32.34 8.84 3.23
CA ALA A 109 33.48 8.17 2.61
C ALA A 109 33.05 7.04 1.65
N ALA A 110 31.76 6.93 1.32
CA ALA A 110 31.29 5.91 0.39
C ALA A 110 31.80 6.26 -1.02
N SER A 111 32.66 5.39 -1.56
CA SER A 111 33.22 5.52 -2.93
C SER A 111 32.54 4.58 -3.93
N GLY A 112 31.47 3.91 -3.53
CA GLY A 112 30.68 2.99 -4.34
C GLY A 112 29.43 2.52 -3.59
N PRO A 113 28.51 1.86 -4.30
CA PRO A 113 27.43 1.12 -3.67
C PRO A 113 27.94 -0.02 -2.77
#